data_AF-A0A2V8YYS6-F1
#
_entry.id   AF-A0A2V8YYS6-F1
#
_cell.length_a   1.000
_cell.length_b   1.000
_cell.length_c   1.000
_cell.angle_alpha   90.00
_cell.angle_beta   90.00
_cell.angle_gamma   90.00
#
_symmetry.space_group_name_H-M   'P 1'
#
loop_
_entity.id
_entity.type
_entity.pdbx_description
1 polymer ?
#
loop_
_entity_poly.entity_id
_entity_poly.type
_entity_poly.pdbx_seq_one_letter_code
_entity_poly.pdbx_strand_id
1 'polypeptide(L)'
;MNEIRTYQTRLDLSIEQAALLDAYAALYGNAERSLFARLSAGESLSVLKRGFIGGWGITARQFNALATGVRGKIASVKEVRGRLIAREDYGQVEAPPEETSARNA
;
A
#
# COMPACT_ATOMS: atom_id res chain seq x y z
N MET A 1 22.39 -17.57 -21.70
CA MET A 1 21.33 -17.57 -20.67
C MET A 1 21.78 -16.60 -19.58
N ASN A 2 21.11 -15.46 -19.41
CA ASN A 2 21.47 -14.51 -18.34
C ASN A 2 20.75 -14.95 -17.07
N GLU A 3 21.51 -15.44 -16.10
CA GLU A 3 21.02 -15.93 -14.82
C GLU A 3 20.63 -14.74 -13.93
N ILE A 4 19.39 -14.67 -13.46
CA ILE A 4 18.93 -13.61 -12.55
C ILE A 4 19.56 -13.88 -11.18
N ARG A 5 20.39 -12.95 -10.71
CA ARG A 5 21.01 -13.00 -9.38
C ARG A 5 20.34 -12.02 -8.44
N THR A 6 19.87 -12.53 -7.31
CA THR A 6 19.36 -11.72 -6.19
C THR A 6 20.48 -11.48 -5.19
N TYR A 7 20.71 -10.22 -4.85
CA TYR A 7 21.71 -9.84 -3.85
C TYR A 7 21.02 -9.35 -2.59
N GLN A 8 21.45 -9.86 -1.43
CA GLN A 8 21.11 -9.29 -0.15
C GLN A 8 22.17 -8.25 0.21
N THR A 9 21.73 -7.06 0.60
CA THR A 9 22.63 -6.01 1.08
C THR A 9 22.05 -5.37 2.34
N ARG A 10 22.94 -4.84 3.19
CA ARG A 10 22.57 -3.97 4.30
C ARG A 10 22.94 -2.55 3.91
N LEU A 11 22.12 -1.59 4.33
CA LEU A 11 22.44 -0.19 4.15
C LEU A 11 23.55 0.16 5.17
N ASP A 12 24.69 0.61 4.65
CA ASP A 12 25.74 1.24 5.46
C ASP A 12 25.47 2.75 5.47
N LEU A 13 24.92 3.24 6.58
CA LEU A 13 24.41 4.60 6.71
C LEU A 13 25.11 5.32 7.86
N SER A 14 25.42 6.60 7.65
CA SER A 14 25.77 7.48 8.77
C SER A 14 24.53 7.75 9.64
N ILE A 15 24.76 8.25 10.85
CA ILE A 15 23.68 8.64 11.77
C ILE A 15 22.80 9.72 11.12
N GLU A 16 23.38 10.68 10.39
CA GLU A 16 22.60 11.73 9.71
C GLU A 16 21.74 11.16 8.58
N GLN A 17 22.26 10.19 7.82
CA GLN A 17 21.51 9.55 6.74
C GLN A 17 20.34 8.74 7.27
N ALA A 18 20.53 7.98 8.35
CA ALA A 18 19.46 7.23 8.99
C ALA A 18 18.36 8.18 9.50
N ALA A 19 18.74 9.26 10.22
CA ALA A 19 17.80 10.26 10.71
C ALA A 19 17.02 10.95 9.58
N LEU A 20 17.68 11.23 8.45
CA LEU A 20 17.02 11.79 7.27
C LEU A 20 15.97 10.83 6.69
N LEU A 21 16.28 9.53 6.61
CA LEU A 21 15.33 8.53 6.12
C LEU A 21 14.14 8.36 7.06
N ASP A 22 14.35 8.41 8.37
CA ASP A 22 13.28 8.36 9.36
C ASP A 22 12.36 9.60 9.25
N ALA A 23 12.95 10.79 9.12
CA ALA A 23 12.20 12.02 8.89
C ALA A 23 11.39 11.96 7.58
N TYR A 24 11.98 11.41 6.52
CA TYR A 24 11.28 11.19 5.26
C TYR A 24 10.13 10.18 5.39
N ALA A 25 10.34 9.06 6.10
CA ALA A 25 9.32 8.06 6.34
C ALA A 25 8.13 8.66 7.12
N ALA A 26 8.41 9.49 8.13
CA ALA A 26 7.38 10.21 8.88
C ALA A 26 6.59 11.18 7.98
N LEU A 27 7.29 12.00 7.16
CA LEU A 27 6.66 12.90 6.20
C LEU A 27 5.76 12.14 5.22
N TYR A 28 6.30 11.09 4.61
CA TYR A 28 5.61 10.27 3.62
C TYR A 28 4.37 9.59 4.22
N GLY A 29 4.50 8.99 5.40
CA GLY A 29 3.39 8.33 6.08
C GLY A 29 2.28 9.29 6.51
N ASN A 30 2.64 10.49 6.97
CA ASN A 30 1.68 11.54 7.30
C ASN A 30 0.94 12.05 6.06
N ALA A 31 1.67 12.30 4.97
CA ALA A 31 1.08 12.68 3.69
C ALA A 31 0.15 11.58 3.16
N GLU A 32 0.54 10.31 3.27
CA GLU A 32 -0.29 9.18 2.83
C GLU A 32 -1.64 9.13 3.56
N ARG A 33 -1.62 9.21 4.90
CA ARG A 33 -2.85 9.21 5.71
C ARG A 33 -3.73 10.42 5.43
N SER A 34 -3.12 11.60 5.27
CA SER A 34 -3.86 12.82 4.91
C SER A 34 -4.51 12.69 3.52
N LEU A 35 -3.79 12.12 2.55
CA LEU A 35 -4.30 11.89 1.21
C LEU A 35 -5.49 10.92 1.24
N PHE A 36 -5.38 9.83 2.00
CA PHE A 36 -6.48 8.89 2.20
C PHE A 36 -7.72 9.56 2.78
N ALA A 37 -7.58 10.35 3.85
CA ALA A 37 -8.71 11.03 4.50
C ALA A 37 -9.43 11.97 3.51
N ARG A 38 -8.67 12.77 2.78
CA ARG A 38 -9.22 13.74 1.82
C ARG A 38 -9.84 13.09 0.59
N LEU A 39 -9.21 12.04 0.06
CA LEU A 39 -9.81 11.23 -1.02
C LEU A 39 -11.11 10.58 -0.56
N SER A 40 -11.16 10.08 0.68
CA SER A 40 -12.37 9.46 1.23
C SER A 40 -13.49 10.47 1.45
N ALA A 41 -13.15 11.75 1.64
CA ALA A 41 -14.10 12.87 1.66
C ALA A 41 -14.59 13.31 0.26
N GLY A 42 -14.14 12.64 -0.81
CA GLY A 42 -14.58 12.91 -2.19
C GLY A 42 -13.79 14.01 -2.92
N GLU A 43 -12.68 14.49 -2.36
CA GLU A 43 -11.87 15.50 -3.04
C GLU A 43 -11.17 14.95 -4.29
N SER A 44 -11.05 15.80 -5.33
CA SER A 44 -10.43 15.39 -6.59
C SER A 44 -8.90 15.34 -6.51
N LEU A 45 -8.30 14.34 -7.16
CA LEU A 45 -6.84 14.17 -7.22
C LEU A 45 -6.10 15.39 -7.79
N SER A 46 -6.70 16.12 -8.73
CA SER A 46 -6.07 17.29 -9.35
C SER A 46 -5.93 18.46 -8.38
N VAL A 47 -6.94 18.69 -7.53
CA VAL A 47 -6.91 19.68 -6.45
C VAL A 47 -5.92 19.24 -5.37
N LEU A 48 -5.99 17.98 -4.94
CA LEU A 48 -5.09 17.42 -3.93
C LEU A 48 -3.64 17.50 -4.37
N LYS A 49 -3.32 17.18 -5.62
CA LYS A 49 -1.95 17.23 -6.14
C LYS A 49 -1.30 18.60 -5.92
N ARG A 50 -1.99 19.67 -6.29
CA ARG A 50 -1.46 21.04 -6.13
C ARG A 50 -1.25 21.39 -4.66
N GLY A 51 -2.25 21.10 -3.82
CA GLY A 51 -2.15 21.37 -2.38
C GLY A 51 -1.05 20.56 -1.71
N PHE A 52 -0.86 19.31 -2.12
CA PHE A 52 0.13 18.43 -1.50
C PHE A 52 1.56 18.78 -1.87
N ILE A 53 1.83 19.10 -3.14
CA ILE A 53 3.17 19.48 -3.58
C ILE A 53 3.67 20.71 -2.80
N GLY A 54 2.84 21.75 -2.68
CA GLY A 54 3.20 22.94 -1.93
C GLY A 54 3.18 22.74 -0.42
N GLY A 55 2.12 22.12 0.12
CA GLY A 55 1.92 22.01 1.57
C GLY A 55 2.84 21.00 2.28
N TRP A 56 3.20 19.91 1.60
CA TRP A 56 4.09 18.88 2.17
C TRP A 56 5.51 18.95 1.63
N GLY A 57 5.80 19.84 0.66
CA GLY A 57 7.12 19.94 0.03
C GLY A 57 7.52 18.69 -0.77
N ILE A 58 6.55 17.90 -1.24
CA ILE A 58 6.81 16.68 -2.02
C ILE A 58 6.79 16.94 -3.52
N THR A 59 7.57 16.16 -4.26
CA THR A 59 7.57 16.24 -5.73
C THR A 59 6.28 15.66 -6.33
N ALA A 60 5.98 16.04 -7.57
CA ALA A 60 4.88 15.44 -8.32
C ALA A 60 5.01 13.91 -8.47
N ARG A 61 6.25 13.38 -8.54
CA ARG A 61 6.51 11.94 -8.64
C ARG A 61 6.18 11.23 -7.32
N GLN A 62 6.58 11.81 -6.19
CA GLN A 62 6.23 11.28 -4.87
C GLN A 62 4.73 11.33 -4.63
N PHE A 63 4.05 12.41 -5.03
CA PHE A 63 2.59 12.47 -4.98
C PHE A 63 1.94 11.36 -5.81
N ASN A 64 2.40 11.14 -7.04
CA ASN A 64 1.85 10.08 -7.89
C ASN A 64 2.06 8.69 -7.27
N ALA A 65 3.19 8.46 -6.59
CA ALA A 65 3.46 7.22 -5.86
C ALA A 65 2.49 7.04 -4.69
N LEU A 66 2.30 8.08 -3.86
CA LEU A 66 1.32 8.10 -2.77
C LEU A 66 -0.09 7.79 -3.28
N ALA A 67 -0.54 8.51 -4.31
CA ALA A 67 -1.86 8.32 -4.89
C ALA A 67 -2.08 6.91 -5.42
N THR A 68 -1.06 6.33 -6.05
CA THR A 68 -1.11 4.94 -6.54
C THR A 68 -1.24 3.96 -5.39
N GLY A 69 -0.41 4.11 -4.34
CA GLY A 69 -0.45 3.26 -3.15
C GLY A 69 -1.79 3.34 -2.40
N VAL A 70 -2.27 4.55 -2.12
CA VAL A 70 -3.54 4.77 -1.41
C VAL A 70 -4.72 4.18 -2.19
N ARG A 71 -4.82 4.45 -3.50
CA ARG A 71 -5.90 3.88 -4.31
C ARG A 71 -5.84 2.36 -4.38
N GLY A 72 -4.64 1.79 -4.47
CA GLY A 72 -4.45 0.34 -4.45
C GLY A 72 -4.96 -0.28 -3.15
N LYS A 73 -4.62 0.33 -2.00
CA LYS A 73 -5.12 -0.09 -0.68
C LYS A 73 -6.65 0.02 -0.59
N ILE A 74 -7.24 1.13 -1.05
CA ILE A 74 -8.70 1.32 -1.09
C ILE A 74 -9.37 0.25 -1.95
N ALA A 75 -8.84 0.00 -3.16
CA ALA A 75 -9.37 -1.00 -4.08
C ALA A 75 -9.32 -2.40 -3.45
N SER A 76 -8.18 -2.78 -2.86
CA SER A 76 -8.01 -4.06 -2.17
C SER A 76 -9.05 -4.26 -1.07
N VAL A 77 -9.29 -3.25 -0.23
CA VAL A 77 -10.31 -3.33 0.83
C VAL A 77 -11.73 -3.46 0.26
N LYS A 78 -12.04 -2.73 -0.83
CA LYS A 78 -13.36 -2.83 -1.49
C LYS A 78 -13.59 -4.24 -2.05
N GLU A 79 -12.59 -4.83 -2.70
CA GLU A 79 -12.64 -6.20 -3.20
C GLU A 79 -12.86 -7.22 -2.08
N VAL A 80 -12.10 -7.10 -0.98
CA VAL A 80 -12.25 -7.98 0.18
C VAL A 80 -13.65 -7.85 0.80
N ARG A 81 -14.16 -6.63 0.97
CA ARG A 81 -15.49 -6.40 1.52
C ARG A 81 -16.58 -6.98 0.63
N GLY A 82 -16.48 -6.84 -0.69
CA GLY A 82 -17.41 -7.45 -1.63
C GLY A 82 -17.45 -8.97 -1.50
N ARG A 83 -16.27 -9.61 -1.37
CA ARG A 83 -16.17 -11.06 -1.15
C ARG A 83 -16.74 -11.50 0.20
N LEU A 84 -16.56 -10.72 1.26
CA LEU A 84 -17.09 -11.05 2.59
C LEU A 84 -18.61 -10.94 2.64
N ILE A 85 -19.19 -9.87 2.09
CA ILE A 85 -20.65 -9.72 1.98
C ILE A 85 -21.22 -10.87 1.15
N ALA A 86 -20.61 -11.18 -0.01
CA ALA A 86 -21.01 -12.32 -0.81
C ALA A 86 -20.84 -13.67 -0.08
N ARG A 87 -19.93 -13.80 0.90
CA ARG A 87 -19.80 -15.02 1.71
C ARG A 87 -20.81 -15.09 2.85
N GLU A 88 -21.21 -13.95 3.43
CA GLU A 88 -22.25 -13.90 4.46
C GLU A 88 -23.64 -14.15 3.86
N ASP A 89 -23.88 -13.64 2.64
CA ASP A 89 -25.11 -13.90 1.86
C ASP A 89 -25.22 -15.38 1.42
N TYR A 90 -24.07 -16.06 1.26
CA TYR A 90 -23.98 -17.51 1.05
C TYR A 90 -23.70 -18.19 2.40
N GLY A 91 -24.71 -18.22 3.29
CA GLY A 91 -24.57 -18.69 4.67
C GLY A 91 -23.62 -19.89 4.86
N GLN A 92 -22.66 -19.74 5.80
CA GLN A 92 -21.81 -20.80 6.38
C GLN A 92 -21.57 -21.99 5.43
N VAL A 93 -20.85 -21.78 4.33
CA VAL A 93 -20.35 -22.90 3.53
C VAL A 93 -19.22 -23.54 4.33
N GLU A 94 -19.39 -24.83 4.60
CA GLU A 94 -18.50 -25.69 5.37
C GLU A 94 -17.01 -25.45 5.05
N ALA A 95 -16.17 -25.65 6.08
CA ALA A 95 -14.73 -25.56 5.99
C ALA A 95 -14.23 -26.32 4.75
N PRO A 96 -13.25 -25.76 4.01
CA PRO A 96 -12.68 -26.45 2.86
C PRO A 96 -12.22 -27.84 3.30
N PRO A 97 -12.51 -28.92 2.54
CA PRO A 97 -12.10 -30.25 2.92
C PRO A 97 -10.60 -30.22 3.16
N GLU A 98 -10.18 -30.64 4.35
CA GLU A 98 -8.77 -30.85 4.67
C GLU A 98 -8.19 -31.64 3.50
N GLU A 99 -7.22 -31.03 2.79
CA GLU A 99 -6.42 -31.72 1.80
C GLU A 99 -5.79 -32.91 2.52
N THR A 100 -6.47 -34.05 2.40
CA THR A 100 -5.97 -35.33 2.84
C THR A 100 -4.74 -35.54 1.98
N SER A 101 -3.59 -35.20 2.55
CA SER A 101 -2.28 -35.61 2.11
C SER A 101 -2.20 -37.14 2.28
N ALA A 102 -2.93 -37.84 1.41
CA ALA A 102 -2.70 -39.22 1.10
C ALA A 102 -1.82 -39.23 -0.15
N ARG A 103 -0.53 -39.43 0.12
CA ARG A 103 0.27 -40.49 -0.50
C ARG A 103 0.10 -40.64 -2.01
N ASN A 104 1.14 -40.26 -2.73
CA ASN A 104 1.77 -41.09 -3.76
C ASN A 104 3.23 -40.59 -3.84
N ALA A 105 4.28 -41.38 -3.97
CA ALA A 105 4.57 -42.80 -3.87
C ALA A 105 6.11 -42.85 -3.87
#